data_AF-A0AAV4LGP5-F1
#
_entry.id   AF-A0AAV4LGP5-F1
#
_cell.length_a   1.000
_cell.length_b   1.000
_cell.length_c   1.000
_cell.angle_alpha   90.00
_cell.angle_beta   90.00
_cell.angle_gamma   90.00
#
_symmetry.space_group_name_H-M   'P 1'
#
loop_
_entity.id
_entity.type
_entity.pdbx_description
1 polymer ?
#
loop_
_entity_poly.entity_id
_entity_poly.type
_entity_poly.pdbx_seq_one_letter_code
_entity_poly.pdbx_strand_id
1 'polypeptide(L)' 'MYYGYCRIPHSAGGGWTSAVELETPQDVWSYINLQKTLFPEVRITDVDDYIVAHAQAGRIVFPHKWAEKEKA' A
#
# COMPACT_ATOMS: atom_id res chain seq x y z
N MET A 1 1.26 14.23 4.75
CA MET A 1 2.29 13.54 3.95
C MET A 1 2.25 12.08 4.32
N TYR A 2 2.44 11.21 3.35
CA TYR A 2 2.38 9.77 3.51
C TYR A 2 3.55 9.10 2.79
N TYR A 3 3.89 7.89 3.21
CA TYR A 3 5.00 7.13 2.65
C TYR A 3 4.53 5.76 2.18
N GLY A 4 4.70 5.50 0.88
CA GLY A 4 4.35 4.22 0.26
C GLY A 4 5.53 3.27 0.19
N TYR A 5 5.30 2.00 0.55
CA TYR A 5 6.28 0.92 0.54
C TYR A 5 5.69 -0.32 -0.13
N CYS A 6 6.45 -0.93 -1.05
CA CYS A 6 6.10 -2.18 -1.70
C CYS A 6 7.04 -3.30 -1.24
N ARG A 7 6.46 -4.45 -0.85
CA ARG A 7 7.23 -5.64 -0.49
C ARG A 7 7.78 -6.30 -1.75
N ILE A 8 9.09 -6.43 -1.86
CA ILE A 8 9.72 -7.13 -2.98
C ILE A 8 9.58 -8.64 -2.75
N PRO A 9 9.12 -9.44 -3.74
CA PRO A 9 9.03 -10.89 -3.61
C PRO A 9 10.36 -11.53 -3.23
N HIS A 10 10.33 -12.62 -2.45
CA HIS A 10 11.55 -13.37 -2.10
C HIS A 10 12.30 -13.90 -3.33
N SER A 11 11.56 -14.25 -4.39
CA SER A 11 12.14 -14.64 -5.69
C SER A 11 12.93 -13.52 -6.38
N ALA A 12 12.71 -12.26 -5.99
CA ALA A 12 13.36 -11.06 -6.53
C ALA A 12 14.32 -10.40 -5.52
N GLY A 13 14.76 -11.14 -4.50
CA GLY A 13 15.72 -10.66 -3.48
C GLY A 13 15.09 -10.23 -2.16
N GLY A 14 13.76 -10.15 -2.06
CA GLY A 14 13.06 -9.76 -0.84
C GLY A 14 13.28 -8.29 -0.46
N GLY A 15 12.80 -7.90 0.72
CA GLY A 15 12.95 -6.54 1.23
C GLY A 15 11.76 -5.63 0.90
N TRP A 16 11.99 -4.33 0.98
CA TRP A 16 11.01 -3.27 0.71
C TRP A 16 11.63 -2.24 -0.23
N THR A 17 10.81 -1.60 -1.05
CA THR A 17 11.23 -0.43 -1.81
C THR A 17 11.59 0.73 -0.88
N SER A 18 12.37 1.70 -1.39
CA SER A 18 12.45 3.02 -0.76
C SER A 18 11.06 3.65 -0.64
N ALA A 19 10.91 4.55 0.33
CA ALA A 19 9.67 5.29 0.53
C ALA A 19 9.33 6.13 -0.70
N VAL A 20 8.08 6.06 -1.14
CA VAL A 20 7.52 7.00 -2.11
C VAL A 20 6.71 8.04 -1.35
N GLU A 21 7.04 9.32 -1.54
CA GLU A 21 6.32 10.43 -0.93
C GLU A 21 4.98 10.65 -1.62
N LEU A 22 3.91 10.73 -0.82
CA LEU A 22 2.54 10.96 -1.28
C LEU A 22 1.97 12.14 -0.50
N GLU A 23 1.45 13.15 -1.19
CA GLU A 23 1.05 14.40 -0.54
C GLU A 23 -0.41 14.37 -0.09
N THR A 24 -1.27 13.74 -0.88
CA THR A 24 -2.72 13.80 -0.69
C THR A 24 -3.35 12.41 -0.46
N PRO A 25 -4.55 12.34 0.15
CA PRO A 25 -5.31 11.10 0.24
C PRO A 25 -5.63 10.49 -1.14
N GLN A 26 -5.74 11.32 -2.19
CA GLN A 26 -5.96 10.85 -3.56
C GLN A 26 -4.71 10.15 -4.13
N ASP A 27 -3.51 10.61 -3.77
CA ASP A 27 -2.25 9.95 -4.13
C ASP A 27 -2.16 8.59 -3.45
N VAL A 28 -2.54 8.50 -2.17
CA VAL A 28 -2.63 7.23 -1.42
C VAL A 28 -3.54 6.24 -2.13
N TRP A 29 -4.77 6.67 -2.47
CA TRP A 29 -5.73 5.82 -3.18
C TRP A 29 -5.23 5.38 -4.56
N SER A 30 -4.65 6.30 -5.33
CA SER A 30 -4.13 6.02 -6.67
C SER A 30 -2.94 5.06 -6.61
N TYR A 31 -2.00 5.33 -5.70
CA TYR A 31 -0.80 4.54 -5.51
C TYR A 31 -1.13 3.10 -5.09
N ILE A 32 -1.97 2.91 -4.05
CA ILE A 32 -2.28 1.56 -3.57
C ILE A 32 -2.97 0.72 -4.64
N ASN A 33 -3.85 1.31 -5.45
CA ASN A 33 -4.53 0.57 -6.52
C ASN A 33 -3.59 0.24 -7.69
N LEU A 34 -2.61 1.11 -7.97
CA LEU A 34 -1.59 0.85 -8.99
C LEU A 34 -0.64 -0.29 -8.56
N GLN A 35 -0.24 -0.31 -7.28
CA GLN A 35 0.80 -1.22 -6.81
C GLN A 35 0.29 -2.58 -6.31
N LYS A 36 -0.95 -2.65 -5.77
CA LYS A 36 -1.45 -3.86 -5.09
C LYS A 36 -1.46 -5.12 -5.96
N THR A 37 -1.57 -4.97 -7.28
CA THR A 37 -1.59 -6.08 -8.24
C THR A 37 -0.20 -6.53 -8.68
N LEU A 38 0.82 -5.68 -8.48
CA LEU A 38 2.20 -5.94 -8.88
C LEU A 38 3.03 -6.51 -7.72
N PHE A 39 2.74 -6.06 -6.50
CA PHE A 39 3.48 -6.43 -5.30
C PHE A 39 2.63 -7.26 -4.33
N PRO A 40 3.22 -8.26 -3.65
CA PRO A 40 2.51 -9.12 -2.71
C PRO A 40 1.90 -8.35 -1.53
N GLU A 41 2.53 -7.23 -1.15
CA GLU A 41 2.09 -6.38 -0.05
C GLU A 41 2.49 -4.94 -0.32
N VAL A 42 1.57 -4.02 -0.05
CA VAL A 42 1.77 -2.57 -0.17
C VAL A 42 1.30 -1.91 1.12
N ARG A 43 2.19 -1.17 1.78
CA ARG A 43 1.88 -0.42 2.99
C ARG A 43 2.05 1.06 2.74
N ILE A 44 1.13 1.85 3.26
CA ILE A 44 1.21 3.30 3.24
C ILE A 44 1.08 3.79 4.67
N THR A 45 2.05 4.58 5.13
CA THR A 45 2.06 5.19 6.47
C THR A 45 1.87 6.70 6.40
N ASP A 46 1.45 7.31 7.51
CA ASP A 46 1.61 8.75 7.71
C ASP A 46 3.01 9.10 8.25
N VAL A 47 3.20 10.36 8.66
CA VAL A 47 4.47 10.88 9.19
C VAL A 47 4.84 10.33 10.56
N ASP A 48 3.88 9.75 11.27
CA ASP A 48 4.07 9.15 12.60
C ASP A 48 4.16 7.61 12.52
N ASP A 49 4.43 7.09 11.30
CA ASP A 49 4.53 5.66 10.97
C ASP A 49 3.24 4.83 11.20
N TYR A 50 2.08 5.48 11.35
CA TYR A 50 0.82 4.75 11.42
C TYR A 50 0.39 4.31 10.03
N ILE A 51 0.00 3.04 9.90
CA ILE A 51 -0.56 2.51 8.64
C ILE A 51 -1.89 3.20 8.35
N VAL A 52 -1.97 3.91 7.23
CA VAL A 52 -3.18 4.57 6.74
C VAL A 52 -3.87 3.76 5.64
N ALA A 53 -3.12 2.95 4.90
CA ALA A 53 -3.64 2.01 3.92
C ALA A 53 -2.73 0.79 3.78
N HIS A 54 -3.34 -0.38 3.58
CA HIS A 54 -2.62 -1.64 3.46
C HIS A 54 -3.32 -2.53 2.44
N ALA A 55 -2.55 -3.08 1.51
CA ALA A 55 -3.01 -4.11 0.59
C ALA A 55 -2.12 -5.36 0.69
N GLN A 56 -2.75 -6.52 0.60
CA GLN A 56 -2.10 -7.82 0.57
C GLN A 56 -2.76 -8.69 -0.50
N ALA A 57 -1.94 -9.43 -1.24
CA ALA A 57 -2.40 -10.38 -2.27
C ALA A 57 -3.43 -9.76 -3.24
N GLY A 58 -3.14 -8.58 -3.78
CA GLY A 58 -4.01 -7.92 -4.77
C GLY A 58 -5.18 -7.12 -4.19
N ARG A 59 -5.42 -7.15 -2.86
CA ARG A 59 -6.62 -6.57 -2.25
C ARG A 59 -6.27 -5.62 -1.13
N ILE A 60 -7.04 -4.54 -1.02
CA ILE A 60 -6.96 -3.62 0.12
C ILE A 60 -7.55 -4.31 1.35
N VAL A 61 -6.77 -4.39 2.43
CA VAL A 61 -7.17 -5.01 3.72
C VAL A 61 -7.37 -3.97 4.83
N PHE A 62 -6.85 -2.76 4.65
CA PHE A 62 -7.05 -1.62 5.55
C PHE A 62 -7.05 -0.31 4.74
N PRO A 63 -7.90 0.68 5.08
CA PRO A 63 -8.88 0.69 6.17
C PRO A 63 -10.10 -0.21 5.88
N HIS A 64 -10.85 -0.59 6.92
CA HIS A 64 -11.97 -1.53 6.82
C HIS A 64 -12.99 -1.12 5.73
N LYS A 65 -13.34 0.17 5.68
CA LYS A 65 -14.25 0.75 4.68
C LYS A 65 -13.79 0.54 3.23
N TRP A 66 -12.49 0.43 2.99
CA TRP A 66 -11.95 0.15 1.65
C TRP A 66 -11.91 -1.35 1.39
N ALA A 67 -11.55 -2.15 2.40
CA ALA A 67 -11.57 -3.60 2.31
C ALA A 67 -12.97 -4.16 2.01
N GLU A 68 -14.04 -3.53 2.51
CA GLU A 68 -15.42 -3.88 2.17
C GLU A 68 -15.73 -3.69 0.69
N LYS A 69 -15.13 -2.67 0.04
CA LYS A 69 -15.31 -2.42 -1.40
C LYS A 69 -14.61 -3.43 -2.30
N GLU A 70 -13.64 -4.18 -1.78
CA GLU A 70 -12.93 -5.25 -2.52
C GLU A 70 -13.70 -6.58 -2.56
N LYS A 71 -14.78 -6.70 -1.78
CA LYS A 71 -15.62 -7.91 -1.70
C LYS A 71 -16.86 -7.85 -2.60
N ALA A 72 -17.17 -6.68 -3.15
CA ALA A 72 -18.26 -6.44 -4.08
C ALA A 72 -17.80 -6.69 -5.52
#